data_AF-A0A3B0WCS5-F1
#
_entry.id   AF-A0A3B0WCS5-F1
#
_cell.length_a   1.000
_cell.length_b   1.000
_cell.length_c   1.000
_cell.angle_alpha   90.00
_cell.angle_beta   90.00
_cell.angle_gamma   90.00
#
_symmetry.space_group_name_H-M   'P 1'
#
loop_
_entity.id
_entity.type
_entity.pdbx_description
1 polymer ?
#
loop_
_entity_poly.entity_id
_entity_poly.type
_entity_poly.pdbx_seq_one_letter_code
_entity_poly.pdbx_strand_id
1 'polypeptide(L)'
;MKNLTLKGLFIAVIATTSMSLQAANTYQLCLEDAENVINIAVKEGSNAAEAVEQKVDVAACMTELANIEAKYADKSVGLNPSSVMTPADRAKWAALFNAVDAKQYKGVRYLQAVYYR
;
A
#
# COMPACT_ATOMS: atom_id res chain seq x y z
N MET A 1 0.55 -24.86 48.69
CA MET A 1 -0.22 -25.64 47.70
C MET A 1 -1.03 -24.67 46.85
N LYS A 2 -1.09 -24.93 45.54
CA LYS A 2 -1.28 -23.95 44.46
C LYS A 2 -2.76 -23.60 44.25
N ASN A 3 -3.12 -22.34 44.46
CA ASN A 3 -4.33 -21.77 43.88
C ASN A 3 -4.01 -21.33 42.45
N LEU A 4 -4.10 -22.27 41.51
CA LEU A 4 -4.08 -21.98 40.08
C LEU A 4 -5.37 -21.21 39.76
N THR A 5 -5.25 -19.88 39.78
CA THR A 5 -6.31 -18.98 39.31
C THR A 5 -6.67 -19.36 37.89
N LEU A 6 -7.97 -19.49 37.67
CA LEU A 6 -8.73 -19.58 36.43
C LEU A 6 -8.35 -18.46 35.43
N LYS A 7 -7.11 -18.48 34.93
CA LYS A 7 -6.54 -17.54 33.95
C LYS A 7 -6.14 -18.22 32.65
N GLY A 8 -6.46 -19.50 32.50
CA GLY A 8 -6.16 -20.25 31.29
C GLY A 8 -7.40 -20.93 30.76
N LEU A 9 -8.25 -20.19 30.04
CA LEU A 9 -8.99 -20.72 28.88
C LEU A 9 -9.77 -19.60 28.16
N PHE A 10 -9.10 -18.71 27.45
CA PHE A 10 -9.71 -18.14 26.25
C PHE A 10 -8.68 -18.22 25.13
N ILE A 11 -8.83 -19.33 24.42
CA ILE A 11 -8.09 -19.76 23.25
C ILE A 11 -8.21 -18.69 22.17
N ALA A 12 -7.05 -18.28 21.65
CA ALA A 12 -6.91 -17.45 20.47
C ALA A 12 -7.52 -18.15 19.24
N VAL A 13 -8.71 -17.72 18.83
CA VAL A 13 -9.29 -17.91 17.49
C VAL A 13 -10.20 -16.69 17.32
N ILE A 14 -9.80 -15.62 16.63
CA ILE A 14 -9.99 -15.40 15.20
C ILE A 14 -8.89 -14.44 14.74
N ALA A 15 -7.87 -14.91 14.02
CA ALA A 15 -6.86 -14.07 13.40
C ALA A 15 -6.56 -14.50 11.96
N THR A 16 -7.56 -15.05 11.26
CA THR A 16 -7.39 -15.50 9.87
C THR A 16 -8.47 -14.99 8.92
N THR A 17 -9.46 -14.22 9.39
CA THR A 17 -10.46 -13.57 8.51
C THR A 17 -10.44 -12.04 8.57
N SER A 18 -9.71 -11.41 9.50
CA SER A 18 -9.54 -9.95 9.56
C SER A 18 -8.48 -9.41 8.59
N MET A 19 -7.52 -10.24 8.18
CA MET A 19 -6.44 -9.82 7.27
C MET A 19 -6.95 -9.54 5.84
N SER A 20 -7.99 -10.21 5.37
CA SER A 20 -8.55 -9.99 4.03
C SER A 20 -9.39 -8.71 3.93
N LEU A 21 -10.10 -8.34 5.01
CA LEU A 21 -10.86 -7.09 5.06
C LEU A 21 -9.94 -5.87 5.23
N GLN A 22 -8.85 -6.03 5.99
CA GLN A 22 -7.88 -4.96 6.22
C GLN A 22 -6.98 -4.73 5.01
N ALA A 23 -6.53 -5.78 4.31
CA ALA A 23 -5.75 -5.65 3.06
C ALA A 23 -6.57 -5.04 1.91
N ALA A 24 -7.85 -5.41 1.77
CA ALA A 24 -8.75 -4.78 0.81
C ALA A 24 -8.92 -3.28 1.08
N ASN A 25 -8.86 -2.87 2.35
CA ASN A 25 -8.92 -1.47 2.74
C ASN A 25 -7.57 -0.75 2.50
N THR A 26 -6.43 -1.37 2.82
CA THR A 26 -5.09 -0.77 2.63
C THR A 26 -4.84 -0.42 1.18
N TYR A 27 -5.08 -1.34 0.23
CA TYR A 27 -4.89 -1.08 -1.20
C TYR A 27 -5.65 0.17 -1.65
N GLN A 28 -6.94 0.25 -1.31
CA GLN A 28 -7.80 1.35 -1.71
C GLN A 28 -7.37 2.68 -1.06
N LEU A 29 -7.06 2.67 0.23
CA LEU A 29 -6.59 3.86 0.95
C LEU A 29 -5.25 4.39 0.40
N CYS A 30 -4.34 3.51 -0.03
CA CYS A 30 -3.11 3.93 -0.69
C CYS A 30 -3.39 4.71 -1.98
N LEU A 31 -4.35 4.26 -2.78
CA LEU A 31 -4.75 4.98 -4.01
C LEU A 31 -5.40 6.32 -3.69
N GLU A 32 -6.32 6.35 -2.71
CA GLU A 32 -7.02 7.57 -2.31
C GLU A 32 -6.07 8.63 -1.75
N ASP A 33 -5.14 8.24 -0.88
CA ASP A 33 -4.13 9.15 -0.35
C ASP A 33 -3.26 9.73 -1.46
N ALA A 34 -2.83 8.90 -2.41
CA ALA A 34 -2.02 9.34 -3.55
C ALA A 34 -2.77 10.35 -4.42
N GLU A 35 -4.03 10.08 -4.75
CA GLU A 35 -4.85 11.03 -5.51
C GLU A 35 -5.11 12.32 -4.73
N ASN A 36 -5.28 12.25 -3.40
CA ASN A 36 -5.39 13.44 -2.57
C ASN A 36 -4.11 14.30 -2.63
N VAL A 37 -2.94 13.67 -2.46
CA VAL A 37 -1.63 14.34 -2.58
C VAL A 37 -1.47 14.99 -3.96
N ILE A 38 -1.78 14.27 -5.04
CA ILE A 38 -1.70 14.81 -6.40
C ILE A 38 -2.66 15.99 -6.59
N ASN A 39 -3.91 15.87 -6.15
CA ASN A 39 -4.90 16.93 -6.30
C ASN A 39 -4.50 18.21 -5.54
N ILE A 40 -3.93 18.08 -4.35
CA ILE A 40 -3.41 19.21 -3.58
C ILE A 40 -2.15 19.77 -4.23
N ALA A 41 -1.26 18.93 -4.76
CA ALA A 41 -0.08 19.39 -5.50
C ALA A 41 -0.45 20.22 -6.74
N VAL A 42 -1.48 19.79 -7.50
CA VAL A 42 -1.98 20.55 -8.64
C VAL A 42 -2.57 21.90 -8.20
N LYS A 43 -3.38 21.93 -7.14
CA LYS A 43 -4.12 23.13 -6.74
C LYS A 43 -3.29 24.13 -5.97
N GLU A 44 -2.44 23.64 -5.06
CA GLU A 44 -1.83 24.43 -3.99
C GLU A 44 -0.31 24.29 -3.98
N GLY A 45 0.20 23.12 -4.39
CA GLY A 45 1.62 22.89 -4.62
C GLY A 45 2.32 22.00 -3.65
N SER A 46 3.64 21.85 -3.85
CA SER A 46 4.46 20.89 -3.11
C SER A 46 4.37 21.10 -1.60
N ASN A 47 4.48 22.34 -1.11
CA ASN A 47 4.42 22.61 0.32
C ASN A 47 3.07 22.21 0.94
N ALA A 48 1.97 22.43 0.23
CA ALA A 48 0.65 22.03 0.70
C ALA A 48 0.46 20.51 0.61
N ALA A 49 0.94 19.89 -0.47
CA ALA A 49 0.89 18.45 -0.67
C ALA A 49 1.72 17.68 0.38
N GLU A 50 2.88 18.21 0.75
CA GLU A 50 3.76 17.63 1.78
C GLU A 50 3.22 17.77 3.20
N ALA A 51 2.30 18.72 3.42
CA ALA A 51 1.60 18.91 4.70
C ALA A 51 0.36 18.01 4.85
N VAL A 52 0.00 17.23 3.81
CA VAL A 52 -1.17 16.34 3.85
C VAL A 52 -0.93 15.20 4.83
N GLU A 53 -1.86 15.04 5.77
CA GLU A 53 -1.93 13.84 6.59
C GLU A 53 -2.37 12.65 5.73
N GLN A 54 -1.50 11.65 5.63
CA GLN A 54 -1.77 10.43 4.87
C GLN A 54 -2.42 9.39 5.79
N LYS A 55 -3.54 8.81 5.37
CA LYS A 55 -4.32 7.85 6.17
C LYS A 55 -3.58 6.54 6.39
N VAL A 56 -2.78 6.14 5.42
CA VAL A 56 -1.98 4.92 5.45
C VAL A 56 -0.53 5.26 5.21
N ASP A 57 0.39 4.63 5.95
CA ASP A 57 1.81 4.85 5.74
C ASP A 57 2.31 4.23 4.42
N VAL A 58 3.43 4.75 3.91
CA VAL A 58 4.04 4.22 2.69
C VAL A 58 4.48 2.75 2.87
N ALA A 59 4.84 2.35 4.09
CA ALA A 59 5.30 0.99 4.39
C ALA A 59 4.18 -0.07 4.20
N ALA A 60 2.95 0.24 4.57
CA ALA A 60 1.79 -0.60 4.35
C ALA A 60 1.45 -0.70 2.85
N CYS A 61 1.55 0.39 2.10
CA CYS A 61 1.39 0.36 0.64
C CYS A 61 2.47 -0.49 -0.04
N MET A 62 3.72 -0.41 0.43
CA MET A 62 4.82 -1.25 -0.05
C MET A 62 4.61 -2.73 0.31
N THR A 63 3.99 -3.02 1.45
CA THR A 63 3.63 -4.39 1.85
C THR A 63 2.58 -4.97 0.91
N GLU A 64 1.54 -4.20 0.56
CA GLU A 64 0.54 -4.60 -0.43
C GLU A 64 1.17 -4.83 -1.82
N LEU A 65 2.15 -4.01 -2.21
CA LEU A 65 2.87 -4.17 -3.46
C LEU A 65 3.68 -5.48 -3.48
N ALA A 66 4.40 -5.77 -2.39
CA ALA A 66 5.13 -7.01 -2.21
C ALA A 66 4.21 -8.25 -2.20
N ASN A 67 2.98 -8.13 -1.65
CA ASN A 67 2.00 -9.21 -1.67
C ASN A 67 1.56 -9.57 -3.10
N ILE A 68 1.43 -8.58 -3.99
CA ILE A 68 1.14 -8.82 -5.42
C ILE A 68 2.34 -9.50 -6.09
N GLU A 69 3.55 -9.01 -5.84
CA GLU A 69 4.79 -9.56 -6.42
C GLU A 69 5.08 -10.99 -5.96
N ALA A 70 4.78 -11.33 -4.72
CA ALA A 70 5.04 -12.64 -4.14
C ALA A 70 4.37 -13.79 -4.89
N LYS A 71 3.25 -13.53 -5.59
CA LYS A 71 2.57 -14.52 -6.46
C LYS A 71 3.43 -14.93 -7.67
N TYR A 72 4.37 -14.08 -8.07
CA TYR A 72 5.13 -14.16 -9.31
C TYR A 72 6.64 -14.23 -9.07
N ALA A 73 7.07 -14.19 -7.81
CA ALA A 73 8.47 -14.20 -7.40
C ALA A 73 9.08 -15.60 -7.54
N ASP A 74 9.16 -16.12 -8.77
CA ASP A 74 10.08 -17.21 -9.06
C ASP A 74 11.52 -16.66 -9.06
N LYS A 75 12.12 -16.73 -7.88
CA LYS A 75 13.49 -16.24 -7.63
C LYS A 75 14.55 -17.04 -8.39
N SER A 76 14.20 -18.17 -9.02
CA SER A 76 15.15 -18.96 -9.81
C SER A 76 15.44 -18.38 -11.20
N VAL A 77 14.53 -17.55 -11.73
CA VAL A 77 14.60 -17.07 -13.13
C VAL A 77 15.00 -15.59 -13.22
N GLY A 78 15.11 -14.89 -12.09
CA GLY A 78 15.53 -13.48 -12.05
C GLY A 78 14.65 -12.52 -12.87
N LEU A 79 13.42 -12.94 -13.21
CA LEU A 79 12.51 -12.14 -14.02
C LEU A 79 11.90 -11.03 -13.17
N ASN A 80 11.81 -9.83 -13.73
CA ASN A 80 11.02 -8.76 -13.13
C ASN A 80 9.58 -9.27 -12.95
N PRO A 81 9.01 -9.25 -11.74
CA PRO A 81 7.67 -9.79 -11.49
C PRO A 81 6.62 -9.27 -12.48
N SER A 82 6.67 -7.98 -12.82
CA SER A 82 5.73 -7.35 -13.76
C SER A 82 5.67 -8.00 -15.15
N SER A 83 6.75 -8.63 -15.59
CA SER A 83 6.85 -9.29 -16.91
C SER A 83 6.07 -10.60 -16.99
N VAL A 84 5.89 -11.27 -15.86
CA VAL A 84 5.17 -12.55 -15.74
C VAL A 84 3.81 -12.41 -15.04
N MET A 85 3.49 -11.21 -14.54
CA MET A 85 2.17 -10.90 -13.99
C MET A 85 1.05 -11.10 -15.00
N THR A 86 -0.09 -11.61 -14.54
CA THR A 86 -1.34 -11.52 -15.30
C THR A 86 -1.69 -10.04 -15.57
N PRO A 87 -2.44 -9.73 -16.64
CA PRO A 87 -2.84 -8.35 -16.92
C PRO A 87 -3.55 -7.66 -15.76
N ALA A 88 -4.40 -8.39 -15.03
CA ALA A 88 -5.15 -7.86 -13.88
C ALA A 88 -4.24 -7.53 -12.69
N ASP A 89 -3.32 -8.42 -12.32
CA ASP A 89 -2.38 -8.15 -11.23
C ASP A 89 -1.35 -7.07 -11.61
N ARG A 90 -0.92 -7.03 -12.87
CA ARG A 90 -0.05 -5.96 -13.39
C ARG A 90 -0.71 -4.59 -13.28
N ALA A 91 -2.00 -4.49 -13.61
CA ALA A 91 -2.75 -3.25 -13.47
C ALA A 91 -2.83 -2.80 -12.01
N LYS A 92 -3.11 -3.72 -11.09
CA LYS A 92 -3.13 -3.43 -9.64
C LYS A 92 -1.76 -3.00 -9.12
N TRP A 93 -0.70 -3.71 -9.51
CA TRP A 93 0.67 -3.41 -9.16
C TRP A 93 1.08 -2.02 -9.67
N ALA A 94 0.80 -1.70 -10.93
CA ALA A 94 1.15 -0.40 -11.52
C ALA A 94 0.40 0.75 -10.84
N ALA A 95 -0.88 0.57 -10.49
CA ALA A 95 -1.64 1.57 -9.75
C ALA A 95 -1.02 1.82 -8.36
N LEU A 96 -0.69 0.74 -7.64
CA LEU A 96 -0.12 0.85 -6.30
C LEU A 96 1.32 1.40 -6.31
N PHE A 97 2.13 1.02 -7.30
CA PHE A 97 3.47 1.57 -7.52
C PHE A 97 3.41 3.10 -7.71
N ASN A 98 2.53 3.57 -8.61
CA ASN A 98 2.34 4.99 -8.83
C ASN A 98 1.81 5.72 -7.59
N ALA A 99 0.96 5.05 -6.80
CA ALA A 99 0.45 5.61 -5.56
C ALA A 99 1.54 5.77 -4.50
N VAL A 100 2.41 4.76 -4.35
CA VAL A 100 3.59 4.85 -3.47
C VAL A 100 4.48 6.02 -3.88
N ASP A 101 4.81 6.13 -5.17
CA ASP A 101 5.63 7.23 -5.69
C ASP A 101 5.04 8.59 -5.32
N ALA A 102 3.75 8.79 -5.59
CA ALA A 102 3.06 10.04 -5.30
C ALA A 102 3.02 10.35 -3.79
N LYS A 103 2.74 9.34 -2.94
CA LYS A 103 2.76 9.46 -1.47
C LYS A 103 4.15 9.79 -0.92
N GLN A 104 5.21 9.44 -1.64
CA GLN A 104 6.58 9.81 -1.31
C GLN A 104 7.01 11.16 -1.92
N TYR A 105 6.07 11.89 -2.54
CA TYR A 105 6.32 13.16 -3.21
C TYR A 105 7.33 13.01 -4.37
N LYS A 106 7.23 11.88 -5.09
CA LYS A 106 8.14 11.46 -6.16
C LYS A 106 7.35 10.88 -7.35
N GLY A 107 8.09 10.50 -8.38
CA GLY A 107 7.53 9.87 -9.56
C GLY A 107 6.90 10.86 -10.52
N VAL A 108 6.67 10.40 -11.75
CA VAL A 108 6.30 11.27 -12.87
C VAL A 108 5.00 12.02 -12.60
N ARG A 109 3.97 11.36 -12.06
CA ARG A 109 2.66 12.00 -11.82
C ARG A 109 2.75 13.13 -10.80
N TYR A 110 3.46 12.93 -9.68
CA TYR A 110 3.62 13.99 -8.68
C TYR A 110 4.47 15.15 -9.20
N LEU A 111 5.59 14.85 -9.87
CA LEU A 111 6.46 15.89 -10.44
C LEU A 111 5.71 16.70 -11.51
N GLN A 112 4.88 16.04 -12.33
CA GLN A 112 3.99 16.73 -13.26
C GLN A 112 3.00 17.64 -12.53
N ALA A 113 2.34 17.12 -11.49
CA ALA A 113 1.41 17.90 -10.66
C ALA A 113 2.06 19.11 -9.99
N VAL A 114 3.33 19.03 -9.58
CA VAL A 114 4.01 20.15 -8.90
C VAL A 114 4.57 21.18 -9.88
N TYR A 115 5.21 20.73 -10.97
CA TYR A 115 6.02 21.59 -11.85
C TYR A 115 5.30 22.08 -13.11
N TYR A 116 4.25 21.38 -13.55
CA TYR A 116 3.58 21.63 -14.84
C TYR A 116 2.07 21.83 -14.69
N ARG A 117 1.66 22.42 -13.57
CA ARG A 117 0.27 22.72 -13.21
C ARG A 117 -0.51 23.42 -14.30
#